data_AF-A0A800F745-F1
#
_entry.id   AF-A0A800F745-F1
#
_cell.length_a   1.000
_cell.length_b   1.000
_cell.length_c   1.000
_cell.angle_alpha   90.00
_cell.angle_beta   90.00
_cell.angle_gamma   90.00
#
_symmetry.space_group_name_H-M   'P 1'
#
loop_
_entity.id
_entity.type
_entity.pdbx_description
1 polymer ?
#
loop_
_entity_poly.entity_id
_entity_poly.type
_entity_poly.pdbx_seq_one_letter_code
_entity_poly.pdbx_strand_id
1 'polypeptide(L)'
;MKHGVLVLAVTLMIAAGPQQSQGPRGTVLVANMDDDSVWLIDLPSGTLRATLPTRIAPHEVATSNDGTMAAVTNYGDEQGPGNLIQLIDVEPGSLTGELV
;
A
#
# COMPACT_ATOMS: atom_id res chain seq x y z
N MET A 1 22.36 59.39 -29.41
CA MET A 1 21.38 58.45 -30.00
C MET A 1 21.36 57.22 -29.11
N LYS A 2 20.16 56.77 -28.72
CA LYS A 2 19.93 55.84 -27.61
C LYS A 2 20.00 54.41 -28.14
N HIS A 3 20.95 53.58 -27.69
CA HIS A 3 20.94 52.15 -28.03
C HIS A 3 19.97 51.44 -27.08
N GLY A 4 18.77 51.15 -27.57
CA GLY A 4 17.74 50.43 -26.84
C GLY A 4 18.14 48.98 -26.60
N VAL A 5 18.01 48.54 -25.36
CA VAL A 5 18.09 47.12 -24.98
C VAL A 5 16.87 46.41 -25.53
N LEU A 6 17.07 45.40 -26.38
CA LEU A 6 16.02 44.50 -26.83
C LEU A 6 15.86 43.40 -25.76
N VAL A 7 14.84 43.50 -24.92
CA VAL A 7 14.45 42.41 -24.01
C VAL A 7 13.53 41.47 -24.79
N LEU A 8 14.05 40.32 -25.19
CA LEU A 8 13.25 39.25 -25.78
C LEU A 8 12.54 38.49 -24.65
N ALA A 9 11.30 38.86 -24.34
CA ALA A 9 10.48 38.14 -23.37
C ALA A 9 9.94 36.84 -24.02
N VAL A 10 10.56 35.71 -23.70
CA VAL A 10 10.01 34.38 -24.02
C VAL A 10 8.92 34.07 -22.97
N THR A 11 7.66 34.06 -23.38
CA THR A 11 6.54 33.68 -22.50
C THR A 11 6.27 32.18 -22.66
N LEU A 12 6.63 31.38 -21.65
CA LEU A 12 6.29 29.96 -21.61
C LEU A 12 4.84 29.82 -21.11
N MET A 13 3.90 29.62 -22.03
CA MET A 13 2.52 29.24 -21.68
C MET A 13 2.54 27.78 -21.21
N ILE A 14 2.47 27.55 -19.89
CA ILE A 14 2.11 26.23 -19.37
C ILE A 14 0.59 26.12 -19.50
N ALA A 15 0.12 25.44 -20.53
CA ALA A 15 -1.27 25.01 -20.60
C ALA A 15 -1.49 23.95 -19.52
N ALA A 16 -1.91 24.38 -18.32
CA ALA A 16 -2.42 23.48 -17.31
C ALA A 16 -3.78 22.95 -17.80
N GLY A 17 -3.76 21.84 -18.55
CA GLY A 17 -4.96 21.04 -18.78
C GLY A 17 -5.54 20.60 -17.44
N PRO A 18 -6.84 20.25 -17.37
CA PRO A 18 -7.44 19.79 -16.12
C PRO A 18 -6.63 18.61 -15.58
N GLN A 19 -5.99 18.79 -14.43
CA GLN A 19 -5.42 17.67 -13.68
C GLN A 19 -6.60 16.84 -13.19
N GLN A 20 -6.90 15.75 -13.89
CA GLN A 20 -7.72 14.70 -13.29
C GLN A 20 -7.00 14.25 -12.02
N SER A 21 -7.67 14.39 -10.88
CA SER A 21 -7.19 13.82 -9.63
C SER A 21 -6.95 12.34 -9.89
N GLN A 22 -5.71 11.89 -9.74
CA GLN A 22 -5.43 10.46 -9.69
C GLN A 22 -6.31 9.89 -8.58
N GLY A 23 -7.09 8.85 -8.88
CA GLY A 23 -7.91 8.19 -7.87
C GLY A 23 -7.04 7.66 -6.71
N PRO A 24 -7.66 7.11 -5.65
CA PRO A 24 -6.93 6.51 -4.54
C PRO A 24 -5.85 5.54 -5.04
N ARG A 25 -4.68 5.60 -4.40
CA ARG A 25 -3.51 4.76 -4.70
C ARG A 25 -3.08 4.00 -3.45
N GLY A 26 -2.37 2.90 -3.65
CA GLY A 26 -1.82 2.07 -2.57
C GLY A 26 -2.22 0.61 -2.71
N THR A 27 -1.97 -0.15 -1.65
CA THR A 27 -2.32 -1.57 -1.55
C THR A 27 -3.40 -1.74 -0.49
N VAL A 28 -4.47 -2.48 -0.81
CA VAL A 28 -5.43 -2.97 0.18
C VAL A 28 -4.93 -4.32 0.69
N LEU A 29 -4.85 -4.44 2.01
CA LEU A 29 -4.55 -5.69 2.69
C LEU A 29 -5.86 -6.30 3.21
N VAL A 30 -6.11 -7.56 2.88
CA VAL A 30 -7.28 -8.29 3.36
C VAL A 30 -6.82 -9.51 4.13
N ALA A 31 -7.14 -9.57 5.42
CA ALA A 31 -7.02 -10.80 6.19
C ALA A 31 -8.13 -11.76 5.76
N ASN A 32 -7.77 -12.81 5.05
CA ASN A 32 -8.68 -13.85 4.62
C ASN A 32 -8.66 -14.99 5.64
N MET A 33 -9.52 -14.84 6.65
CA MET A 33 -9.53 -15.68 7.84
C MET A 33 -9.68 -17.17 7.53
N ASP A 34 -10.58 -17.55 6.61
CA ASP A 34 -10.91 -18.95 6.33
C ASP A 34 -9.85 -19.68 5.47
N ASP A 35 -8.99 -18.92 4.78
CA ASP A 35 -7.95 -19.43 3.89
C ASP A 35 -6.55 -19.36 4.52
N ASP A 36 -6.46 -18.87 5.77
CA ASP A 36 -5.21 -18.60 6.46
C ASP A 36 -4.23 -17.82 5.58
N SER A 37 -4.71 -16.73 4.98
CA SER A 37 -3.93 -15.90 4.08
C SER A 37 -4.20 -14.41 4.21
N VAL A 38 -3.27 -13.61 3.70
CA VAL A 38 -3.44 -12.16 3.49
C VAL A 38 -3.30 -11.85 2.02
N TRP A 39 -4.28 -11.13 1.48
CA TRP A 39 -4.26 -10.68 0.09
C TRP A 39 -3.76 -9.26 0.00
N LEU A 40 -2.89 -9.00 -0.96
CA LEU A 40 -2.45 -7.67 -1.34
C LEU A 40 -3.11 -7.32 -2.67
N ILE A 41 -3.97 -6.31 -2.66
CA ILE A 41 -4.73 -5.87 -3.82
C ILE A 41 -4.26 -4.48 -4.23
N ASP A 42 -3.91 -4.29 -5.50
CA ASP A 42 -3.64 -2.97 -6.07
C ASP A 42 -4.92 -2.14 -6.05
N LEU A 43 -4.93 -1.03 -5.30
CA LEU A 43 -6.15 -0.24 -5.11
C LEU A 43 -6.66 0.41 -6.42
N PRO A 44 -5.81 0.99 -7.30
CA PRO A 44 -6.28 1.59 -8.55
C PRO A 44 -6.99 0.59 -9.49
N SER A 45 -6.46 -0.62 -9.62
CA SER A 45 -6.97 -1.63 -10.56
C SER A 45 -7.90 -2.66 -9.93
N GLY A 46 -7.91 -2.78 -8.60
CA GLY A 46 -8.59 -3.85 -7.88
C GLY A 46 -7.99 -5.23 -8.11
N THR A 47 -6.77 -5.32 -8.64
CA THR A 47 -6.14 -6.60 -8.99
C THR A 47 -5.38 -7.20 -7.82
N LEU A 48 -5.49 -8.52 -7.64
CA LEU A 48 -4.70 -9.26 -6.66
C LEU A 48 -3.23 -9.28 -7.09
N ARG A 49 -2.36 -8.67 -6.28
CA ARG A 49 -0.90 -8.64 -6.48
C ARG A 49 -0.21 -9.86 -5.87
N ALA A 50 -0.63 -10.26 -4.66
CA ALA A 50 -0.04 -11.37 -3.93
C ALA A 50 -1.02 -11.99 -2.94
N THR A 51 -0.84 -13.28 -2.68
CA THR A 51 -1.44 -14.01 -1.56
C THR A 51 -0.29 -14.48 -0.68
N LEU A 52 -0.26 -14.02 0.56
CA LEU A 52 0.75 -14.40 1.54
C LEU A 52 0.13 -15.38 2.53
N PRO A 53 0.78 -16.53 2.81
CA PRO A 53 0.28 -17.44 3.82
C PRO A 53 0.41 -16.81 5.20
N THR A 54 -0.57 -17.02 6.08
CA THR A 54 -0.49 -16.60 7.47
C THR A 54 -0.46 -17.80 8.42
N ARG A 55 -0.68 -17.54 9.71
CA ARG A 55 -1.10 -18.54 10.67
C ARG A 55 -2.63 -18.56 10.70
N ILE A 56 -3.16 -19.34 11.64
CA ILE A 56 -4.58 -19.67 11.68
C ILE A 56 -5.41 -18.44 12.02
N ALA A 57 -6.47 -18.23 11.23
CA ALA A 57 -7.47 -17.19 11.41
C ALA A 57 -6.86 -15.78 11.57
N PRO A 58 -6.22 -15.22 10.52
CA PRO A 58 -5.82 -13.82 10.52
C PRO A 58 -7.06 -12.94 10.68
N HIS A 59 -7.01 -11.95 11.58
CA HIS A 59 -8.23 -11.22 11.96
C HIS A 59 -8.10 -9.70 11.91
N GLU A 60 -6.96 -9.13 12.28
CA GLU A 60 -6.73 -7.69 12.23
C GLU A 60 -5.50 -7.37 11.39
N VAL A 61 -5.55 -6.25 10.67
CA VAL A 61 -4.41 -5.71 9.93
C VAL A 61 -4.19 -4.26 10.35
N ALA A 62 -2.98 -3.93 10.76
CA ALA A 62 -2.54 -2.56 11.00
C ALA A 62 -1.39 -2.19 10.05
N THR A 63 -1.43 -1.00 9.47
CA THR A 63 -0.40 -0.50 8.54
C THR A 63 0.44 0.60 9.19
N SER A 64 1.72 0.68 8.83
CA SER A 64 2.56 1.82 9.17
C SER A 64 2.04 3.10 8.50
N ASN A 65 2.38 4.26 9.06
CA ASN A 65 1.91 5.56 8.54
C ASN A 65 2.39 5.86 7.11
N ASP A 66 3.55 5.33 6.73
CA ASP A 66 4.11 5.42 5.38
C ASP A 66 3.63 4.29 4.45
N GLY A 67 2.85 3.33 4.95
CA GLY A 67 2.27 2.23 4.19
C GLY A 67 3.27 1.16 3.73
N THR A 68 4.53 1.20 4.19
CA THR A 68 5.57 0.25 3.79
C THR A 68 5.48 -1.08 4.54
N MET A 69 4.93 -1.05 5.76
CA MET A 69 4.82 -2.23 6.62
C MET A 69 3.37 -2.46 7.06
N ALA A 70 3.04 -3.73 7.28
CA ALA A 70 1.80 -4.12 7.93
C ALA A 70 2.06 -5.20 8.99
N ALA A 71 1.19 -5.24 10.01
CA ALA A 71 1.16 -6.26 11.03
C ALA A 71 -0.20 -6.97 11.01
N VAL A 72 -0.20 -8.30 11.10
CA VAL A 72 -1.39 -9.13 11.07
C VAL A 72 -1.45 -10.00 12.31
N THR A 73 -2.54 -9.91 13.06
CA THR A 73 -2.81 -10.78 14.21
C THR A 73 -3.49 -12.06 13.76
N ASN A 74 -3.15 -13.18 14.42
CA ASN A 74 -3.71 -14.49 14.13
C ASN A 74 -4.35 -15.04 15.41
N TYR A 75 -5.64 -15.31 15.37
CA TYR A 75 -6.42 -15.60 16.57
C TYR A 75 -6.43 -17.07 16.96
N GLY A 76 -5.99 -17.98 16.09
CA GLY A 76 -6.07 -19.42 16.31
C GLY A 76 -7.47 -19.99 16.08
N ASP A 77 -7.71 -21.19 16.57
CA ASP A 77 -8.93 -21.96 16.30
C ASP A 77 -9.49 -22.63 17.57
N GLU A 78 -10.40 -23.58 17.38
CA GLU A 78 -10.99 -24.38 18.46
C GLU A 78 -9.96 -25.19 19.27
N GLN A 79 -8.77 -25.47 18.72
CA GLN A 79 -7.70 -26.19 19.41
C GLN A 79 -6.89 -25.30 20.34
N GLY A 80 -6.90 -23.98 20.12
CA GLY A 80 -6.27 -23.02 21.01
C GLY A 80 -6.07 -21.63 20.41
N PRO A 81 -5.84 -20.63 21.27
CA PRO A 81 -5.61 -19.26 20.82
C PRO A 81 -4.28 -19.15 20.07
N GLY A 82 -4.29 -18.32 19.03
CA GLY A 82 -3.08 -17.82 18.40
C GLY A 82 -2.38 -16.81 19.31
N ASN A 83 -1.05 -16.78 19.23
CA ASN A 83 -0.21 -15.98 20.10
C ASN A 83 0.88 -15.24 19.32
N LEU A 84 0.64 -14.94 18.04
CA LEU A 84 1.65 -14.35 17.19
C LEU A 84 1.10 -13.26 16.26
N ILE A 85 1.99 -12.33 15.95
CA ILE A 85 1.79 -11.26 14.96
C ILE A 85 2.78 -11.48 13.82
N GLN A 86 2.29 -11.47 12.58
CA GLN A 86 3.15 -11.54 11.41
C GLN A 86 3.37 -10.14 10.82
N LEU A 87 4.60 -9.86 10.42
CA LEU A 87 4.99 -8.61 9.79
C LEU A 87 5.11 -8.80 8.27
N ILE A 88 4.57 -7.86 7.52
CA ILE A 88 4.53 -7.84 6.07
C ILE A 88 5.24 -6.58 5.59
N ASP A 89 6.17 -6.74 4.64
CA ASP A 89 6.59 -5.67 3.74
C ASP A 89 5.57 -5.57 2.60
N VAL A 90 4.91 -4.43 2.50
CA VAL A 90 3.78 -4.20 1.57
C VAL A 90 4.24 -4.13 0.11
N GLU A 91 5.49 -3.73 -0.12
CA GLU A 91 6.11 -3.69 -1.44
C GLU A 91 7.57 -4.15 -1.34
N PRO A 92 7.87 -5.41 -1.70
CA PRO A 92 7.24 -6.13 -2.82
C PRO A 92 6.00 -6.97 -2.47
N GLY A 93 5.64 -7.10 -1.20
CA GLY A 93 4.59 -8.03 -0.76
C GLY A 93 5.20 -9.33 -0.26
N SER A 94 5.78 -9.30 0.94
CA SER A 94 6.46 -10.45 1.55
C SER A 94 6.34 -10.43 3.06
N LEU A 95 6.38 -11.62 3.68
CA LEU A 95 6.55 -11.72 5.12
C LEU A 95 7.98 -11.37 5.51
N THR A 96 8.14 -10.57 6.56
CA THR A 96 9.45 -10.12 7.06
C THR A 96 9.79 -10.65 8.46
N GLY A 97 8.79 -11.10 9.22
CA GLY A 97 9.04 -11.69 10.53
C GLY A 97 7.77 -12.03 11.30
N GLU A 98 7.98 -12.57 12.49
CA GLU A 98 6.93 -12.93 13.44
C GLU A 98 7.31 -12.41 14.84
N LEU A 99 6.31 -11.98 15.61
CA LEU A 99 6.42 -11.55 17.00
C LEU A 99 5.52 -12.46 17.86
N VAL A 100 5.97 -12.82 19.06
CA VAL A 100 5.27 -13.66 20.06
C VAL A 100 5.18 -12.92 21.38
#